data_AF-A0A2H9LKW5-F1
#
_entry.id   AF-A0A2H9LKW5-F1
#
_cell.length_a   1.000
_cell.length_b   1.000
_cell.length_c   1.000
_cell.angle_alpha   90.00
_cell.angle_beta   90.00
_cell.angle_gamma   90.00
#
_symmetry.space_group_name_H-M   'P 1'
#
loop_
_entity.id
_entity.type
_entity.pdbx_description
1 polymer ?
#
loop_
_entity_poly.entity_id
_entity_poly.type
_entity_poly.pdbx_seq_one_letter_code
_entity_poly.pdbx_strand_id
1 'polypeptide(L)'
;MARKARIRLTSTDYMKLEGVCEELKAIAQKTGVKLTGPVPLPTKRLKVPVMKSPCGEGIATWDRWEMRIHKRLIDVDAEERVMRRIMRIRVPEEVHVTIELL
;
A
#
# COMPACT_ATOMS: atom_id res chain seq x y z
N MET A 1 8.86 -27.43 3.75
CA MET A 1 7.82 -26.46 4.17
C MET A 1 7.95 -25.24 3.30
N ALA A 2 6.89 -24.85 2.60
CA ALA A 2 6.87 -23.64 1.79
C ALA A 2 6.86 -22.42 2.72
N ARG A 3 7.95 -21.64 2.73
CA ARG A 3 8.02 -20.36 3.44
C ARG A 3 7.11 -19.39 2.71
N LYS A 4 6.32 -18.59 3.41
CA LYS A 4 5.44 -17.61 2.77
C LYS A 4 6.04 -16.22 2.93
N ALA A 5 6.07 -15.42 1.88
CA ALA A 5 6.42 -14.02 1.97
C ALA A 5 5.14 -13.18 2.01
N ARG A 6 5.03 -12.31 3.00
CA ARG A 6 3.93 -11.36 3.15
C ARG A 6 4.40 -9.99 2.71
N ILE A 7 3.76 -9.45 1.68
CA ILE A 7 4.07 -8.16 1.08
C ILE A 7 2.97 -7.19 1.49
N ARG A 8 3.34 -6.14 2.23
CA ARG A 8 2.47 -5.04 2.61
C ARG A 8 2.79 -3.84 1.73
N LEU A 9 1.78 -3.32 1.05
CA LEU A 9 1.87 -2.11 0.25
C LEU A 9 1.02 -1.03 0.91
N THR A 10 1.60 0.15 1.09
CA THR A 10 0.92 1.31 1.68
C THR A 10 1.18 2.54 0.84
N SER A 11 0.15 3.30 0.49
CA SER A 11 0.29 4.55 -0.25
C SER A 11 -0.84 5.53 0.05
N THR A 12 -0.59 6.81 -0.17
CA THR A 12 -1.61 7.87 -0.18
C THR A 12 -2.34 7.94 -1.52
N ASP A 13 -1.70 7.53 -2.63
CA ASP A 13 -2.29 7.49 -3.96
C ASP A 13 -2.76 6.07 -4.31
N TYR A 14 -4.06 5.91 -4.51
CA TYR A 14 -4.65 4.60 -4.81
C TYR A 14 -4.33 4.11 -6.23
N MET A 15 -4.16 5.01 -7.21
CA MET A 15 -3.94 4.63 -8.62
C MET A 15 -2.56 4.00 -8.79
N LYS A 16 -1.53 4.64 -8.20
CA LYS A 16 -0.17 4.12 -8.20
C LYS A 16 -0.05 2.81 -7.43
N LEU A 17 -0.75 2.69 -6.29
CA LEU A 17 -0.79 1.48 -5.49
C LEU A 17 -1.38 0.30 -6.28
N GLU A 18 -2.48 0.53 -6.99
CA GLU A 18 -3.16 -0.51 -7.78
C GLU A 18 -2.29 -0.94 -8.96
N GLY A 19 -1.63 0.00 -9.65
CA GLY A 19 -0.66 -0.30 -10.71
C GLY A 19 0.47 -1.23 -10.24
N VAL A 20 1.05 -0.96 -9.06
CA VAL A 20 2.08 -1.85 -8.47
C VAL A 20 1.51 -3.23 -8.11
N CYS A 21 0.25 -3.29 -7.64
CA CYS A 21 -0.42 -4.57 -7.35
C CYS A 21 -0.63 -5.40 -8.62
N GLU A 22 -1.02 -4.76 -9.73
CA GLU A 22 -1.21 -5.41 -11.02
C GLU A 22 0.11 -5.94 -11.59
N GLU A 23 1.19 -5.15 -11.51
CA GLU A 23 2.52 -5.59 -11.93
C GLU A 23 3.00 -6.81 -11.12
N LEU A 24 2.82 -6.79 -9.79
CA LEU A 24 3.14 -7.92 -8.91
C LEU A 24 2.34 -9.17 -9.28
N LYS A 25 1.05 -9.00 -9.55
CA LYS A 25 0.16 -10.09 -9.97
C LYS A 25 0.61 -10.68 -11.32
N ALA A 26 0.98 -9.84 -12.29
CA ALA A 26 1.48 -10.28 -13.58
C ALA A 26 2.79 -11.07 -13.46
N ILE A 27 3.71 -10.65 -12.58
CA ILE A 27 4.98 -11.34 -12.34
C ILE A 27 4.75 -12.70 -11.68
N ALA A 28 3.84 -12.78 -10.70
CA ALA A 28 3.49 -14.03 -10.05
C ALA A 28 2.87 -15.03 -11.04
N GLN A 29 1.93 -14.56 -11.88
CA GLN A 29 1.32 -15.39 -12.93
C GLN A 29 2.34 -15.89 -13.96
N LYS A 30 3.24 -15.03 -14.45
CA LYS A 30 4.31 -15.42 -15.38
C LYS A 30 5.28 -16.44 -14.81
N THR A 31 5.43 -16.47 -13.49
CA THR A 31 6.36 -17.40 -12.82
C THR A 31 5.66 -18.67 -12.33
N GLY A 32 4.33 -18.73 -12.39
CA GLY A 32 3.54 -19.90 -11.99
C GLY A 32 3.42 -20.10 -10.47
N VAL A 33 3.72 -19.06 -9.68
CA VAL A 33 3.70 -19.15 -8.22
C VAL A 33 2.30 -18.86 -7.67
N LYS A 34 1.92 -19.59 -6.63
CA LYS A 34 0.67 -19.38 -5.90
C LYS A 34 0.73 -18.03 -5.18
N LEU A 35 -0.08 -17.10 -5.65
CA LEU A 35 -0.30 -15.79 -5.04
C LEU A 35 -1.69 -15.77 -4.41
N THR A 36 -1.75 -15.44 -3.12
CA THR A 36 -3.00 -15.04 -2.48
C THR A 36 -3.17 -13.55 -2.75
N GLY A 37 -4.28 -13.22 -3.41
CA GLY A 37 -4.55 -11.95 -4.09
C GLY A 37 -4.26 -10.69 -3.27
N PRO A 38 -4.17 -9.52 -3.92
CA PRO A 38 -4.08 -8.24 -3.23
C PRO A 38 -5.34 -8.03 -2.39
N VAL A 39 -5.26 -8.34 -1.10
CA VAL A 39 -6.34 -8.14 -0.14
C VAL A 39 -6.38 -6.65 0.19
N PRO A 40 -7.47 -5.94 -0.13
CA PRO A 40 -7.63 -4.55 0.26
C PRO A 40 -7.90 -4.47 1.76
N LEU A 41 -6.96 -3.88 2.49
CA LEU A 41 -7.17 -3.56 3.89
C LEU A 41 -7.96 -2.24 4.01
N PRO A 42 -8.71 -2.05 5.11
CA PRO A 42 -9.42 -0.81 5.36
C PRO A 42 -8.50 0.41 5.25
N THR A 43 -8.94 1.41 4.47
CA THR A 43 -8.19 2.65 4.29
C THR A 43 -8.21 3.45 5.59
N LYS A 44 -7.03 3.78 6.12
CA LYS A 44 -6.93 4.60 7.34
C LYS A 44 -7.17 6.05 6.95
N ARG A 45 -8.14 6.70 7.60
CA ARG A 45 -8.45 8.13 7.43
C ARG A 45 -7.87 8.89 8.61
N LEU A 46 -6.88 9.72 8.37
CA LEU A 46 -6.33 10.65 9.36
C LEU A 46 -7.07 11.97 9.20
N LYS A 47 -7.85 12.36 10.22
CA LYS A 47 -8.62 13.60 10.22
C LYS A 47 -7.94 14.61 11.13
N VAL A 48 -7.69 15.80 10.62
CA VAL A 48 -7.08 16.91 11.37
C VAL A 48 -8.00 18.13 11.21
N PRO A 49 -8.98 18.32 12.10
CA PRO A 49 -9.78 19.54 12.11
C PRO A 49 -8.95 20.69 12.67
N VAL A 50 -8.87 21.80 11.94
CA VAL A 50 -8.12 23.00 12.34
C VAL A 50 -9.05 24.21 12.28
N MET A 51 -8.95 25.12 13.25
CA MET A 51 -9.66 26.39 13.18
C MET A 51 -9.05 27.26 12.07
N LYS A 52 -9.90 27.84 11.21
CA LYS A 52 -9.41 28.67 10.09
C LYS A 52 -8.75 29.95 10.57
N SER A 53 -9.32 30.56 11.61
CA SER A 53 -8.84 31.82 12.13
C SER A 53 -7.60 31.61 13.00
N PRO A 54 -6.56 32.44 12.87
CA PRO A 54 -5.43 32.45 13.79
C PRO A 54 -5.77 33.14 15.12
N CYS A 55 -6.74 34.07 15.13
CA CYS A 55 -7.24 34.77 16.31
C CYS A 55 -8.65 34.28 16.68
N GLY A 56 -9.03 34.40 17.95
CA GLY A 56 -10.33 33.96 18.45
C GLY A 56 -11.53 34.84 18.08
N GLU A 57 -11.33 35.86 17.23
CA GLU A 57 -12.38 36.79 16.81
C GLU A 57 -13.08 36.32 15.52
N GLY A 58 -14.36 36.69 15.38
CA GLY A 58 -15.20 36.32 14.24
C GLY A 58 -15.98 35.01 14.43
N ILE A 59 -16.57 34.51 13.35
CA ILE A 59 -17.39 33.29 13.39
C ILE A 59 -16.45 32.07 13.40
N ALA A 60 -16.65 31.16 14.36
CA ALA A 60 -15.88 29.94 14.49
C ALA A 60 -16.06 29.04 13.25
N THR A 61 -15.07 29.03 12.36
CA THR A 61 -15.03 28.23 11.15
C THR A 61 -13.87 27.23 11.20
N TRP A 62 -14.11 26.03 10.69
CA TRP A 62 -13.19 24.89 10.80
C TRP A 62 -12.87 24.31 9.44
N ASP A 63 -11.60 24.10 9.16
CA ASP A 63 -11.16 23.25 8.06
C ASP A 63 -11.07 21.81 8.52
N ARG A 64 -11.50 20.90 7.65
CA ARG A 64 -11.52 19.45 7.91
C ARG A 64 -10.56 18.77 6.95
N TRP A 65 -9.27 18.81 7.28
CA TRP A 65 -8.25 18.13 6.50
C TRP A 65 -8.35 16.62 6.72
N GLU A 66 -8.27 15.84 5.64
CA GLU A 66 -8.23 14.39 5.67
C GLU A 66 -7.08 13.87 4.81
N MET A 67 -6.26 13.00 5.38
CA MET A 67 -5.30 12.18 4.63
C MET A 67 -5.78 10.73 4.62
N ARG A 68 -5.81 10.12 3.43
CA ARG A 68 -6.20 8.72 3.23
C ARG A 68 -4.96 7.88 2.97
N ILE A 69 -4.83 6.79 3.71
CA ILE A 69 -3.75 5.83 3.54
C ILE A 69 -4.37 4.50 3.14
N HIS A 70 -4.15 4.12 1.89
CA HIS A 70 -4.59 2.89 1.28
C HIS A 70 -3.59 1.78 1.57
N LYS A 71 -4.09 0.60 1.89
CA LYS A 71 -3.27 -0.57 2.26
C LYS A 71 -3.69 -1.78 1.44
N ARG A 72 -2.70 -2.54 0.99
CA ARG A 72 -2.88 -3.82 0.30
C ARG A 72 -1.95 -4.85 0.93
N LEU A 73 -2.44 -6.08 1.00
CA LEU A 73 -1.69 -7.22 1.51
C LEU A 73 -1.66 -8.29 0.42
N ILE A 74 -0.47 -8.79 0.10
CA ILE A 74 -0.29 -9.89 -0.86
C ILE A 74 0.56 -10.94 -0.16
N ASP A 75 0.09 -12.19 -0.16
CA ASP A 75 0.88 -13.32 0.34
C ASP A 75 1.34 -14.18 -0.85
N VAL A 76 2.64 -14.43 -0.95
CA VAL A 76 3.29 -15.17 -2.04
C VAL A 76 4.12 -16.32 -1.46
N ASP A 77 4.23 -17.43 -2.19
CA ASP A 77 5.17 -18.50 -1.83
C ASP A 77 6.63 -18.02 -2.01
N ALA A 78 7.48 -18.19 -1.01
CA ALA A 78 8.83 -17.64 -0.96
C ALA A 78 9.82 -18.54 -1.72
N GLU A 79 9.67 -18.61 -3.03
CA GLU A 79 10.70 -19.16 -3.92
C GLU A 79 11.75 -18.08 -4.23
N GLU A 80 13.02 -18.41 -4.10
CA GLU A 80 14.13 -17.45 -4.22
C GLU A 80 14.16 -16.76 -5.60
N ARG A 81 13.78 -17.48 -6.66
CA ARG A 81 13.67 -16.94 -8.02
C ARG A 81 12.64 -15.82 -8.12
N VAL A 82 11.54 -15.92 -7.39
CA VAL A 82 10.43 -14.97 -7.42
C VAL A 82 10.77 -13.73 -6.59
N MET A 83 11.38 -13.92 -5.43
CA MET A 83 11.82 -12.81 -4.56
C MET A 83 12.77 -11.85 -5.30
N ARG A 84 13.74 -12.39 -6.05
CA ARG A 84 14.66 -11.56 -6.86
C ARG A 84 13.96 -10.79 -7.97
N ARG A 85 12.87 -11.32 -8.54
CA ARG A 85 12.07 -10.63 -9.57
C ARG A 85 11.22 -9.53 -8.95
N ILE A 86 10.60 -9.79 -7.80
CA ILE A 86 9.79 -8.81 -7.07
C ILE A 86 10.63 -7.60 -6.64
N MET A 87 11.86 -7.82 -6.16
CA MET A 87 12.78 -6.73 -5.78
C MET A 87 13.24 -5.85 -6.95
N ARG A 88 13.05 -6.28 -8.21
CA ARG A 88 13.43 -5.51 -9.41
C ARG A 88 12.32 -4.61 -9.94
N ILE A 89 11.13 -4.65 -9.33
CA ILE A 89 10.01 -3.83 -9.76
C ILE A 89 10.34 -2.36 -9.50
N ARG A 90 9.94 -1.49 -10.43
CA ARG A 90 10.05 -0.04 -10.27
C ARG A 90 8.90 0.43 -9.39
N VAL A 91 9.18 0.61 -8.11
CA VAL A 91 8.20 1.12 -7.14
C VAL A 91 8.23 2.66 -7.19
N PRO A 92 7.08 3.34 -7.46
CA PRO A 92 6.99 4.79 -7.33
C PRO A 92 7.28 5.25 -5.90
N GLU A 93 7.84 6.45 -5.73
CA GLU A 93 8.26 6.96 -4.41
C GLU A 93 7.10 7.05 -3.41
N GLU A 94 5.87 7.22 -3.89
CA GLU A 94 4.68 7.34 -3.03
C GLU A 94 4.16 5.99 -2.52
N VAL A 95 4.71 4.87 -2.98
CA VAL A 95 4.30 3.51 -2.59
C VAL A 95 5.35 2.91 -1.67
N HIS A 96 4.98 2.71 -0.41
CA HIS A 96 5.81 2.02 0.56
C HIS A 96 5.55 0.51 0.52
N VAL A 97 6.62 -0.25 0.31
CA VAL A 97 6.59 -1.72 0.27
C VAL A 97 7.35 -2.26 1.48
N THR A 98 6.74 -3.20 2.20
CA THR A 98 7.38 -3.95 3.29
C THR A 98 7.19 -5.42 3.05
N ILE A 99 8.28 -6.18 3.09
CA ILE A 99 8.28 -7.62 2.88
C ILE A 99 8.66 -8.29 4.20
N GLU A 100 7.83 -9.22 4.65
CA GLU A 100 8.07 -10.05 5.83
C GLU A 100 8.08 -11.53 5.41
N LEU A 101 9.06 -12.29 5.90
CA LEU A 101 9.13 -13.75 5.70
C LEU A 101 8.41 -14.45 6.85
N LEU A 102 7.48 -15.34 6.52
CA LEU A 102 6.72 -16.22 7.43
C LEU A 102 7.25 -17.66 7.37
#